data_AF-A0A937A419-F1
#
_entry.id   AF-A0A937A419-F1
#
_cell.length_a   1.000
_cell.length_b   1.000
_cell.length_c   1.000
_cell.angle_alpha   90.00
_cell.angle_beta   90.00
_cell.angle_gamma   90.00
#
_symmetry.space_group_name_H-M   'P 1'
#
loop_
_entity.id
_entity.type
_entity.pdbx_description
1 polymer ?
#
loop_
_entity_poly.entity_id
_entity_poly.type
_entity_poly.pdbx_seq_one_letter_code
_entity_poly.pdbx_strand_id
1 'polypeptide(L)'
;MRYPTSQKELLSEVRGDRTKTDFAEELGIDRSTLSRYESEELGASTKVLNYCLRAIAARSGQTGEGESLGTVAQALSLTKRAVGLLEQAAAKN
;
A
#
# COMPACT_ATOMS: atom_id res chain seq x y z
N MET A 1 6.21 -7.54 -2.98
CA MET A 1 4.75 -7.36 -2.98
C MET A 1 4.19 -8.16 -4.16
N ARG A 2 3.26 -9.09 -3.93
CA ARG A 2 2.55 -9.78 -5.03
C ARG A 2 1.31 -8.95 -5.33
N TYR A 3 1.13 -8.53 -6.58
CA TYR A 3 -0.07 -7.81 -6.98
C TYR A 3 -1.19 -8.80 -7.31
N PRO A 4 -2.45 -8.47 -6.98
CA PRO A 4 -3.57 -9.30 -7.38
C PRO A 4 -3.69 -9.28 -8.90
N THR A 5 -3.86 -10.47 -9.46
CA THR A 5 -3.96 -10.72 -10.91
C THR A 5 -5.39 -11.06 -11.33
N SER A 6 -6.29 -11.23 -10.36
CA SER A 6 -7.70 -11.53 -10.59
C SER A 6 -8.60 -10.67 -9.71
N GLN A 7 -9.89 -10.60 -10.05
CA GLN A 7 -10.90 -9.91 -9.25
C GLN A 7 -11.03 -10.54 -7.86
N LYS A 8 -11.04 -11.88 -7.78
CA LYS A 8 -11.05 -12.62 -6.52
C LYS A 8 -9.85 -12.27 -5.65
N GLU A 9 -8.64 -12.26 -6.22
CA GLU A 9 -7.43 -11.90 -5.48
C GLU A 9 -7.54 -10.46 -4.96
N LEU A 10 -7.96 -9.52 -5.80
CA LEU A 10 -8.13 -8.10 -5.46
C LEU A 10 -9.12 -7.91 -4.30
N LEU A 11 -10.29 -8.53 -4.37
CA LEU A 11 -11.32 -8.44 -3.34
C LEU A 11 -10.86 -9.08 -2.03
N SER A 12 -10.24 -10.26 -2.11
CA SER A 12 -9.75 -10.99 -0.94
C SER A 12 -8.64 -10.23 -0.22
N GLU A 13 -7.69 -9.67 -0.98
CA GLU A 13 -6.57 -8.90 -0.45
C GLU A 13 -7.03 -7.60 0.20
N VAL A 14 -7.98 -6.89 -0.42
CA VAL A 14 -8.54 -5.68 0.18
C VAL A 14 -9.33 -6.04 1.42
N ARG A 15 -10.27 -7.00 1.35
CA ARG A 15 -11.09 -7.43 2.48
C ARG A 15 -10.24 -7.84 3.69
N GLY A 16 -9.16 -8.60 3.46
CA GLY A 16 -8.31 -9.12 4.54
C GLY A 16 -9.12 -9.99 5.50
N ASP A 17 -9.00 -9.73 6.80
CA ASP A 17 -9.66 -10.50 7.86
C ASP A 17 -11.11 -10.08 8.13
N ARG A 18 -11.59 -9.01 7.47
CA ARG A 18 -12.99 -8.56 7.61
C ARG A 18 -13.96 -9.63 7.13
N THR A 19 -15.11 -9.73 7.78
CA THR A 19 -16.16 -10.64 7.33
C THR A 19 -16.73 -10.17 5.99
N LYS A 20 -17.35 -11.09 5.23
CA LYS A 20 -18.02 -10.72 3.98
C LYS A 20 -19.17 -9.75 4.22
N THR A 21 -19.83 -9.80 5.38
CA THR A 21 -20.93 -8.90 5.71
C THR A 21 -20.40 -7.48 5.88
N ASP A 22 -19.42 -7.28 6.74
CA ASP A 22 -18.86 -5.95 7.03
C ASP A 22 -18.27 -5.32 5.76
N PHE A 23 -17.57 -6.11 4.95
CA PHE A 23 -16.97 -5.60 3.73
C PHE A 23 -18.03 -5.28 2.65
N ALA A 24 -19.12 -6.03 2.59
CA ALA A 24 -20.21 -5.74 1.67
C ALA A 24 -20.94 -4.45 2.10
N GLU A 25 -21.16 -4.25 3.39
CA GLU A 25 -21.72 -3.01 3.95
C GLU A 25 -20.85 -1.79 3.63
N GLU A 26 -19.53 -1.90 3.81
CA GLU A 26 -18.57 -0.86 3.44
C GLU A 26 -18.62 -0.49 1.95
N LEU A 27 -18.80 -1.49 1.08
CA LEU A 27 -18.93 -1.30 -0.36
C LEU A 27 -20.34 -0.82 -0.77
N GLY A 28 -21.32 -0.87 0.13
CA GLY A 28 -22.73 -0.57 -0.14
C GLY A 28 -23.38 -1.59 -1.08
N ILE A 29 -23.02 -2.87 -0.94
CA ILE A 29 -23.57 -3.99 -1.74
C ILE A 29 -24.06 -5.11 -0.82
N ASP A 30 -24.87 -6.02 -1.37
CA ASP A 30 -25.29 -7.20 -0.62
C ASP A 30 -24.16 -8.22 -0.45
N ARG A 31 -24.17 -8.95 0.67
CA ARG A 31 -23.24 -10.06 0.94
C ARG A 31 -23.27 -11.12 -0.15
N SER A 32 -24.44 -11.41 -0.72
CA SER A 32 -24.61 -12.38 -1.82
C SER A 32 -23.92 -11.91 -3.10
N THR A 33 -24.05 -10.62 -3.42
CA THR A 33 -23.35 -9.97 -4.54
C THR A 33 -21.84 -10.04 -4.35
N LEU A 34 -21.34 -9.71 -3.15
CA LEU A 34 -19.92 -9.85 -2.84
C LEU A 34 -19.45 -11.30 -3.01
N SER A 35 -20.23 -12.28 -2.57
CA SER A 35 -19.87 -13.69 -2.71
C SER A 35 -19.72 -14.11 -4.17
N ARG A 36 -20.60 -13.64 -5.08
CA ARG A 36 -20.51 -13.91 -6.52
C ARG A 36 -19.33 -13.19 -7.16
N TYR A 37 -18.98 -12.01 -6.66
CA TYR A 37 -17.77 -11.31 -7.10
C TYR A 37 -16.50 -12.07 -6.69
N GLU A 38 -16.43 -12.57 -5.46
CA GLU A 38 -15.28 -13.34 -4.97
C GLU A 38 -15.17 -14.74 -5.59
N SER A 39 -16.28 -15.35 -6.01
CA SER A 39 -16.24 -16.61 -6.79
C SER A 39 -16.04 -16.39 -8.29
N GLU A 40 -16.00 -15.13 -8.75
CA GLU A 40 -15.91 -14.74 -10.16
C GLU A 40 -17.07 -15.26 -11.03
N GLU A 41 -18.17 -15.69 -10.41
CA GLU A 41 -19.45 -15.98 -11.08
C GLU A 41 -20.09 -14.70 -11.66
N LEU A 42 -19.79 -13.55 -11.05
CA LEU A 42 -20.26 -12.24 -11.49
C LEU A 42 -19.10 -11.24 -11.51
N GLY A 43 -19.01 -10.47 -12.59
CA GLY A 43 -18.07 -9.35 -12.67
C GLY A 43 -18.44 -8.25 -11.66
N ALA A 44 -17.46 -7.81 -10.88
CA ALA A 44 -17.61 -6.71 -9.95
C ALA A 44 -17.85 -5.41 -10.72
N SER A 45 -18.71 -4.54 -10.18
CA SER A 45 -18.91 -3.22 -10.77
C SER A 45 -17.61 -2.41 -10.77
N THR A 46 -17.44 -1.53 -11.76
CA THR A 46 -16.28 -0.64 -11.84
C THR A 46 -16.09 0.19 -10.56
N LYS A 47 -17.19 0.55 -9.87
CA LYS A 47 -17.14 1.26 -8.58
C LYS A 47 -16.40 0.46 -7.51
N VAL A 48 -16.70 -0.84 -7.40
CA VAL A 48 -16.05 -1.76 -6.45
C VAL A 48 -14.60 -2.00 -6.83
N LEU A 49 -14.31 -2.24 -8.11
CA LEU A 49 -12.93 -2.42 -8.57
C LEU A 49 -12.07 -1.18 -8.28
N ASN A 50 -12.57 0.02 -8.60
CA ASN A 50 -11.87 1.28 -8.33
C ASN A 50 -11.70 1.54 -6.82
N TYR A 51 -12.65 1.10 -6.00
CA TYR A 51 -12.48 1.15 -4.54
C TYR A 51 -11.31 0.28 -4.10
N CYS A 52 -11.29 -0.99 -4.51
CA CYS A 52 -10.25 -1.94 -4.14
C CYS A 52 -8.87 -1.51 -4.65
N LEU A 53 -8.78 -1.02 -5.89
CA LEU A 53 -7.52 -0.52 -6.45
C LEU A 53 -6.96 0.66 -5.65
N ARG A 54 -7.81 1.60 -5.23
CA ARG A 54 -7.38 2.72 -4.36
C ARG A 54 -6.92 2.24 -2.99
N ALA A 55 -7.61 1.26 -2.41
CA ALA A 55 -7.23 0.67 -1.12
C ALA A 55 -5.84 0.02 -1.18
N ILE A 56 -5.53 -0.72 -2.27
CA ILE A 56 -4.19 -1.30 -2.47
C ILE A 56 -3.15 -0.21 -2.72
N ALA A 57 -3.44 0.75 -3.60
CA ALA A 57 -2.52 1.84 -3.90
C ALA A 57 -2.16 2.66 -2.64
N ALA A 58 -3.13 2.90 -1.75
CA ALA A 58 -2.89 3.57 -0.47
C ALA A 58 -1.93 2.78 0.44
N ARG A 59 -2.01 1.44 0.44
CA ARG A 59 -1.07 0.57 1.17
C ARG A 59 0.33 0.64 0.56
N SER A 60 0.44 0.60 -0.76
CA SER A 60 1.72 0.69 -1.48
C SER A 60 2.38 2.07 -1.34
N GLY A 61 1.60 3.16 -1.34
CA GLY A 61 2.12 4.52 -1.12
C GLY A 61 2.68 4.73 0.29
N GLN A 62 2.12 4.06 1.29
CA GLN A 62 2.65 4.07 2.66
C GLN A 62 4.00 3.37 2.79
N THR A 63 4.31 2.38 1.93
CA THR A 63 5.59 1.65 1.94
C THR A 63 6.62 2.24 0.96
N GLY A 64 6.19 2.89 -0.12
CA GLY A 64 7.08 3.27 -1.23
C GLY A 64 7.71 4.66 -1.15
N GLU A 65 6.96 5.67 -0.69
CA GLU A 65 7.42 7.07 -0.80
C GLU A 65 8.06 7.58 0.51
N GLY A 66 7.60 7.10 1.67
CA GLY A 66 8.13 7.49 2.98
C GLY A 66 9.47 6.85 3.34
N GLU A 67 9.67 5.56 3.05
CA GLU A 67 10.89 4.85 3.43
C GLU A 67 12.10 5.21 2.57
N SER A 68 11.91 5.42 1.26
CA SER A 68 13.01 5.76 0.35
C SER A 68 13.51 7.20 0.57
N LEU A 69 12.61 8.18 0.69
CA LEU A 69 12.97 9.55 1.04
C LEU A 69 13.56 9.65 2.46
N GLY A 70 13.00 8.89 3.42
CA GLY A 70 13.53 8.80 4.77
C GLY A 70 14.94 8.22 4.82
N THR A 71 15.21 7.15 4.07
CA THR A 71 16.52 6.49 4.02
C THR A 71 17.56 7.37 3.32
N VAL A 72 17.21 8.01 2.21
CA VAL A 72 18.10 8.93 1.48
C VAL A 72 18.39 10.19 2.30
N ALA A 73 17.38 10.76 2.97
CA ALA A 73 17.57 11.92 3.85
C ALA A 73 18.46 11.59 5.06
N GLN A 74 18.29 10.40 5.65
CA GLN A 74 19.15 9.91 6.72
C GLN A 74 20.59 9.69 6.26
N ALA A 75 20.78 9.05 5.10
CA ALA A 75 22.10 8.85 4.51
C ALA A 75 22.81 10.19 4.25
N LEU A 76 22.10 11.16 3.67
CA LEU A 76 22.63 12.51 3.44
C LEU A 76 23.02 13.22 4.74
N SER A 77 22.21 13.09 5.80
CA SER A 77 22.51 13.66 7.12
C SER A 77 23.80 13.08 7.71
N LEU A 78 23.96 11.76 7.65
CA LEU A 78 25.16 11.07 8.10
C LEU A 78 26.40 11.50 7.30
N THR A 79 26.29 11.60 5.99
CA THR A 79 27.39 12.07 5.13
C THR A 79 27.80 13.50 5.46
N LYS A 80 26.85 14.42 5.62
CA LYS A 80 27.14 15.81 6.02
C LYS A 80 27.88 15.88 7.36
N ARG A 81 27.46 15.06 8.33
CA ARG A 81 28.11 15.00 9.65
C ARG A 81 29.52 14.43 9.57
N ALA A 82 29.75 13.39 8.77
CA ALA A 82 31.08 12.83 8.54
C ALA A 82 32.02 13.83 7.88
N VAL A 83 31.55 14.56 6.86
CA VAL A 83 32.32 15.62 6.20
C VAL A 83 32.71 16.72 7.18
N GLY A 84 31.77 17.21 8.00
CA GLY A 84 32.09 18.24 9.00
C GLY A 84 33.14 17.80 10.03
N LEU A 85 33.16 16.52 10.41
CA LEU A 85 34.22 15.99 11.29
C LEU A 85 35.59 15.94 10.60
N LEU A 86 35.62 15.58 9.32
CA LEU A 86 36.85 15.56 8.52
C LEU A 86 37.41 16.97 8.31
N GLU A 87 36.54 17.95 8.02
CA GLU A 87 36.92 19.36 7.90
C GLU A 87 37.51 19.91 9.20
N GLN A 88 36.91 19.59 10.35
CA GLN A 88 37.44 19.98 11.66
C GLN A 88 38.79 19.32 11.99
N ALA A 89 38.98 18.07 11.59
CA ALA A 89 40.25 17.37 11.76
C ALA A 89 41.35 17.96 10.84
N ALA A 90 40.99 18.31 9.60
CA ALA A 90 41.89 18.95 8.66
C ALA A 90 42.32 20.36 9.11
N ALA A 91 41.40 21.14 9.71
CA ALA A 91 41.68 22.50 10.19
C ALA A 91 42.51 22.56 11.50
N LYS A 92 42.73 21.43 12.17
CA LYS A 92 43.54 21.33 13.40
C LYS A 92 44.99 20.88 13.15
N ASN A 93 45.33 20.53 11.92
CA ASN A 93 46.71 20.32 11.44
C ASN A 93 47.19 21.57 10.69
#